data_AF-A0A6L5JSL2-F1
#
_entry.id   AF-A0A6L5JSL2-F1
#
_cell.length_a   1.000
_cell.length_b   1.000
_cell.length_c   1.000
_cell.angle_alpha   90.00
_cell.angle_beta   90.00
_cell.angle_gamma   90.00
#
_symmetry.space_group_name_H-M   'P 1'
#
loop_
_entity.id
_entity.type
_entity.pdbx_description
1 polymer ?
#
loop_
_entity_poly.entity_id
_entity_poly.type
_entity_poly.pdbx_seq_one_letter_code
_entity_poly.pdbx_strand_id
1 'polypeptide(L)'
;MQKIVSQLDAEGYFIAPVVADPSPREPGVYLIPAGAVDLPVPTVPPGKRARLVGQAFIFEDIPSPPPEPSPPAADANAVRIAQIDAALAEIDQRSIRPSREIASALASGQPVPPFLIAKLDALETEAVALRTEFRALLA
;
A
#
# COMPACT_ATOMS: atom_id res chain seq x y z
N MET A 1 -44.93 17.71 3.53
CA MET A 1 -43.67 17.88 2.79
C MET A 1 -42.54 17.72 3.78
N GLN A 2 -41.45 17.06 3.40
CA GLN A 2 -40.31 16.79 4.30
C GLN A 2 -39.31 17.96 4.29
N LYS A 3 -38.55 18.13 5.37
CA LYS A 3 -37.51 19.17 5.51
C LYS A 3 -36.13 18.52 5.54
N ILE A 4 -35.15 19.11 4.87
CA ILE A 4 -33.74 18.70 4.99
C ILE A 4 -33.09 19.51 6.11
N VAL A 5 -32.45 18.83 7.05
CA VAL A 5 -31.76 19.40 8.21
C VAL A 5 -30.34 18.85 8.31
N SER A 6 -29.53 19.41 9.20
CA SER A 6 -28.10 19.10 9.29
C SER A 6 -27.83 18.06 10.38
N GLN A 7 -27.32 16.88 10.02
CA GLN A 7 -26.86 15.87 10.99
C GLN A 7 -25.47 16.25 11.50
N LEU A 8 -25.29 16.19 12.82
CA LEU A 8 -24.00 16.40 13.48
C LEU A 8 -23.47 15.11 14.11
N ASP A 9 -22.15 15.06 14.32
CA ASP A 9 -21.50 14.09 15.20
C ASP A 9 -21.63 14.49 16.69
N ALA A 10 -21.04 13.69 17.58
CA ALA A 10 -21.08 13.96 19.03
C ALA A 10 -20.28 15.23 19.41
N GLU A 11 -19.34 15.63 18.57
CA GLU A 11 -18.45 16.78 18.72
C GLU A 11 -19.04 18.07 18.10
N GLY A 12 -20.19 17.97 17.42
CA GLY A 12 -20.91 19.08 16.80
C GLY A 12 -20.49 19.42 15.38
N TYR A 13 -19.78 18.53 14.67
CA TYR A 13 -19.45 18.70 13.25
C TYR A 13 -20.54 18.15 12.34
N PHE A 14 -20.79 18.87 11.26
CA PHE A 14 -21.68 18.42 10.19
C PHE A 14 -21.14 17.14 9.53
N ILE A 15 -21.95 16.09 9.51
CA ILE A 15 -21.65 14.83 8.82
C ILE A 15 -22.43 14.73 7.51
N ALA A 16 -23.74 14.96 7.54
CA ALA A 16 -24.61 14.69 6.39
C ALA A 16 -25.94 15.47 6.44
N PRO A 17 -26.57 15.73 5.28
CA PRO A 17 -27.97 16.13 5.25
C PRO A 17 -28.86 14.96 5.71
N VAL A 18 -29.87 15.25 6.53
CA VAL A 18 -30.86 14.26 6.98
C VAL A 18 -32.28 14.82 6.83
N VAL A 19 -33.25 13.93 6.66
CA VAL A 19 -34.65 14.30 6.46
C VAL A 19 -35.37 14.36 7.80
N ALA A 20 -36.09 15.46 8.04
CA ALA A 20 -37.02 15.64 9.15
C ALA A 20 -38.47 15.56 8.63
N ASP A 21 -39.26 14.71 9.28
CA ASP A 21 -40.67 14.50 8.96
C ASP A 21 -41.57 15.52 9.69
N PRO A 22 -42.70 15.93 9.11
CA PRO A 22 -43.65 16.79 9.80
C PRO A 22 -44.31 16.07 10.99
N SER A 23 -44.56 16.80 12.07
CA SER A 23 -45.29 16.28 13.23
C SER A 23 -46.73 15.95 12.85
N PRO A 24 -47.21 14.73 13.13
CA PRO A 24 -48.61 14.37 12.89
C PRO A 24 -49.57 15.06 13.88
N ARG A 25 -49.06 15.66 14.96
CA ARG A 25 -49.85 16.31 16.02
C ARG A 25 -49.90 17.83 15.88
N GLU A 26 -48.86 18.43 15.33
CA GLU A 26 -48.69 19.89 15.30
C GLU A 26 -48.35 20.33 13.86
N PRO A 27 -49.33 20.89 13.13
CA PRO A 27 -49.10 21.38 11.78
C PRO A 27 -48.00 22.45 11.75
N GLY A 28 -47.00 22.25 10.89
CA GLY A 28 -45.86 23.16 10.72
C GLY A 28 -44.64 22.85 11.60
N VAL A 29 -44.76 21.94 12.57
CA VAL A 29 -43.62 21.45 13.39
C VAL A 29 -42.98 20.24 12.71
N TYR A 30 -41.66 20.11 12.80
CA TYR A 30 -40.91 18.98 12.24
C TYR A 30 -40.22 18.17 13.35
N LEU A 31 -40.21 16.85 13.18
CA LEU A 31 -39.53 15.90 14.05
C LEU A 31 -38.06 15.84 13.63
N ILE A 32 -37.21 16.54 14.38
CA ILE A 32 -35.77 16.59 14.12
C ILE A 32 -35.13 15.26 14.56
N PRO A 33 -34.41 14.56 13.66
CA PRO A 33 -33.69 13.34 14.01
C PRO A 33 -32.66 13.56 15.13
N ALA A 34 -32.32 12.49 15.84
CA ALA A 34 -31.34 12.56 16.93
C ALA A 34 -29.97 13.01 16.41
N GLY A 35 -29.37 14.00 17.08
CA GLY A 35 -28.09 14.58 16.67
C GLY A 35 -28.18 15.52 15.45
N ALA A 36 -29.38 15.79 14.94
CA ALA A 36 -29.59 16.79 13.91
C ALA A 36 -29.99 18.14 14.50
N VAL A 37 -29.73 19.21 13.75
CA VAL A 37 -30.13 20.58 14.09
C VAL A 37 -30.97 21.17 12.99
N ASP A 38 -31.95 22.00 13.37
CA ASP A 38 -32.87 22.64 12.43
C ASP A 38 -32.24 23.84 11.69
N LEU A 39 -31.08 23.58 11.08
CA LEU A 39 -30.32 24.51 10.27
C LEU A 39 -30.14 23.95 8.86
N PRO A 40 -30.13 24.81 7.83
CA PRO A 40 -29.87 24.39 6.48
C PRO A 40 -28.48 23.76 6.37
N VAL A 41 -28.35 22.84 5.42
CA VAL A 41 -27.10 22.14 5.13
C VAL A 41 -26.02 23.15 4.74
N PRO A 42 -24.86 23.18 5.43
CA PRO A 42 -23.78 24.11 5.09
C PRO A 42 -23.06 23.67 3.81
N THR A 43 -22.65 24.64 2.99
CA THR A 43 -21.71 24.39 1.88
C THR A 43 -20.28 24.38 2.44
N VAL A 44 -19.71 23.19 2.65
CA VAL A 44 -18.37 23.03 3.24
C VAL A 44 -17.27 23.19 2.17
N PRO A 45 -16.30 24.11 2.34
CA PRO A 45 -15.17 24.24 1.42
C PRO A 45 -14.25 23.00 1.41
N PRO A 46 -13.54 22.73 0.30
CA PRO A 46 -12.56 21.65 0.26
C PRO A 46 -11.50 21.78 1.37
N GLY A 47 -11.18 20.66 2.03
CA GLY A 47 -10.18 20.61 3.11
C GLY A 47 -10.66 21.17 4.46
N LYS A 48 -11.92 21.63 4.55
CA LYS A 48 -12.53 22.11 5.79
C LYS A 48 -13.60 21.15 6.32
N ARG A 49 -13.90 21.26 7.60
CA ARG A 49 -15.06 20.67 8.27
C ARG A 49 -15.88 21.77 8.93
N ALA A 50 -17.20 21.62 8.93
CA ALA A 50 -18.11 22.60 9.52
C ALA A 50 -18.50 22.19 10.95
N ARG A 51 -18.23 23.07 11.92
CA ARG A 51 -18.59 22.89 13.33
C ARG A 51 -19.72 23.83 13.72
N LEU A 52 -20.75 23.33 14.39
CA LEU A 52 -21.79 24.18 14.95
C LEU A 52 -21.27 24.92 16.19
N VAL A 53 -21.30 26.26 16.15
CA VAL A 53 -20.99 27.13 17.29
C VAL A 53 -22.16 28.10 17.48
N GLY A 54 -22.89 27.93 18.59
CA GLY A 54 -24.14 28.65 18.82
C GLY A 54 -25.20 28.26 17.80
N GLN A 55 -25.54 29.18 16.89
CA GLN A 55 -26.54 28.97 15.83
C GLN A 55 -25.93 29.07 14.41
N ALA A 56 -24.61 28.97 14.28
CA ALA A 56 -23.92 29.10 12.99
C ALA A 56 -22.80 28.06 12.82
N PHE A 57 -22.50 27.73 11.56
CA PHE A 57 -21.37 26.87 11.21
C PHE A 57 -20.09 27.69 11.05
N ILE A 58 -19.03 27.27 11.72
CA ILE A 58 -17.65 27.73 11.49
C ILE A 58 -16.86 26.65 10.74
N PHE A 59 -15.91 27.06 9.89
CA PHE A 59 -15.11 26.14 9.10
C PHE A 59 -13.70 25.99 9.66
N GLU A 60 -13.37 24.79 10.09
CA GLU A 60 -12.04 24.43 10.61
C GLU A 60 -11.31 23.53 9.62
N ASP A 61 -9.99 23.46 9.69
CA ASP A 61 -9.21 22.51 8.90
C ASP A 61 -9.52 21.07 9.32
N ILE A 62 -9.63 20.18 8.33
CA ILE A 62 -9.66 18.75 8.60
C ILE A 62 -8.28 18.38 9.18
N PRO A 63 -8.21 17.71 10.35
CA PRO A 63 -6.92 17.28 10.88
C PRO A 63 -6.23 16.39 9.85
N SER A 64 -4.99 16.74 9.49
CA SER A 64 -4.21 15.87 8.60
C SER A 64 -4.01 14.53 9.29
N PRO A 65 -4.18 13.40 8.59
CA PRO A 65 -3.75 12.13 9.14
C PRO A 65 -2.27 12.24 9.55
N PRO A 66 -1.84 11.50 10.60
CA PRO A 66 -0.42 11.35 10.88
C PRO A 66 0.29 10.94 9.57
N PRO A 67 1.51 11.44 9.31
CA PRO A 67 2.28 10.94 8.18
C PRO A 67 2.32 9.41 8.28
N GLU A 68 1.96 8.74 7.19
CA GLU A 68 2.12 7.29 7.13
C GLU A 68 3.57 6.97 7.51
N PRO A 69 3.81 5.92 8.32
CA PRO A 69 5.18 5.52 8.60
C PRO A 69 5.85 5.25 7.26
N SER A 70 6.85 6.07 6.91
CA SER A 70 7.76 5.76 5.82
C SER A 70 8.21 4.31 6.01
N PRO A 71 8.27 3.48 4.94
CA PRO A 71 8.87 2.16 5.08
C PRO A 71 10.20 2.33 5.79
N PRO A 72 10.54 1.50 6.79
CA PRO A 72 11.82 1.62 7.48
C PRO A 72 12.86 1.69 6.38
N ALA A 73 13.71 2.73 6.42
CA ALA A 73 14.75 2.92 5.41
C ALA A 73 15.48 1.59 5.29
N ALA A 74 15.17 0.84 4.24
CA ALA A 74 15.62 -0.53 4.14
C ALA A 74 17.13 -0.42 4.10
N ASP A 75 17.80 -1.10 5.03
CA ASP A 75 19.25 -1.13 5.05
C ASP A 75 19.70 -1.49 3.63
N ALA A 76 20.45 -0.59 2.98
CA ALA A 76 20.87 -0.76 1.61
C ALA A 76 21.64 -2.08 1.45
N ASN A 77 22.35 -2.50 2.50
CA ASN A 77 23.02 -3.79 2.54
C ASN A 77 22.01 -4.93 2.59
N ALA A 78 20.96 -4.86 3.41
CA ALA A 78 19.91 -5.88 3.44
C ALA A 78 19.18 -6.02 2.09
N VAL A 79 18.90 -4.91 1.40
CA VAL A 79 18.32 -4.93 0.06
C VAL A 79 19.27 -5.61 -0.93
N ARG A 80 20.57 -5.27 -0.87
CA ARG A 80 21.56 -5.84 -1.78
C ARG A 80 21.80 -7.33 -1.51
N ILE A 81 21.82 -7.75 -0.25
CA ILE A 81 21.88 -9.15 0.18
C ILE A 81 20.73 -9.96 -0.44
N ALA A 82 19.49 -9.46 -0.35
CA ALA A 82 18.33 -10.12 -0.93
C ALA A 82 18.41 -10.24 -2.48
N GLN A 83 18.97 -9.22 -3.15
CA GLN A 83 19.22 -9.28 -4.59
C GLN A 83 20.27 -10.32 -4.97
N ILE A 84 21.34 -10.44 -4.17
CA ILE A 84 22.38 -11.43 -4.39
C ILE A 84 21.82 -12.85 -4.23
N ASP A 85 21.01 -13.10 -3.20
CA ASP A 85 20.35 -14.41 -3.01
C ASP A 85 19.46 -14.78 -4.20
N ALA A 86 18.67 -13.81 -4.70
CA ALA A 86 17.84 -14.01 -5.88
C ALA A 86 18.68 -14.32 -7.13
N ALA A 87 19.79 -13.61 -7.34
CA ALA A 87 20.69 -13.83 -8.48
C ALA A 87 21.39 -15.20 -8.41
N LEU A 88 21.80 -15.65 -7.22
CA LEU A 88 22.37 -16.99 -7.04
C LEU A 88 21.36 -18.08 -7.37
N ALA A 89 20.10 -17.93 -6.95
CA ALA A 89 19.04 -18.87 -7.31
C ALA A 89 18.77 -18.90 -8.83
N GLU A 90 18.87 -17.77 -9.52
CA GLU A 90 18.75 -17.72 -10.98
C GLU A 90 19.93 -18.42 -11.68
N ILE A 91 21.16 -18.24 -11.19
CA ILE A 91 22.33 -18.95 -11.69
C ILE A 91 22.15 -20.46 -11.55
N ASP A 92 21.65 -20.94 -10.40
CA ASP A 92 21.36 -22.35 -10.19
C ASP A 92 20.39 -22.87 -11.25
N GLN A 93 19.29 -22.14 -11.53
CA GLN A 93 18.33 -22.51 -12.58
C GLN A 93 18.97 -22.54 -13.98
N ARG A 94 19.81 -21.54 -14.31
CA ARG A 94 20.53 -21.45 -15.60
C ARG A 94 21.54 -22.59 -15.77
N SER A 95 22.08 -23.13 -14.68
CA SER A 95 23.05 -24.23 -14.68
C SER A 95 22.43 -25.61 -14.94
N ILE A 96 21.13 -25.80 -14.65
CA ILE A 96 20.46 -27.11 -14.73
C ILE A 96 20.57 -27.72 -16.12
N ARG A 97 20.22 -26.95 -17.16
CA ARG A 97 20.17 -27.48 -18.53
C ARG A 97 21.56 -27.88 -19.05
N PRO A 98 22.59 -27.02 -18.99
CA PRO A 98 23.95 -27.42 -19.40
C PRO A 98 24.47 -28.63 -18.65
N SER A 99 24.27 -28.70 -17.33
CA SER A 99 24.69 -29.84 -16.50
C SER A 99 24.03 -31.15 -16.95
N ARG A 100 22.72 -31.12 -17.25
CA ARG A 100 21.99 -32.30 -17.74
C ARG A 100 22.46 -32.76 -19.12
N GLU A 101 22.73 -31.81 -20.02
CA GLU A 101 23.22 -32.12 -21.37
C GLU A 101 24.64 -32.74 -21.33
N ILE A 102 25.53 -32.22 -20.47
CA ILE A 102 26.85 -32.81 -20.22
C ILE A 102 26.71 -34.23 -19.67
N ALA A 103 25.87 -34.44 -18.65
CA ALA A 103 25.63 -35.76 -18.07
C ALA A 103 25.10 -36.75 -19.11
N SER A 104 24.19 -36.31 -19.99
CA SER A 104 23.65 -37.13 -21.08
C SER A 104 24.70 -37.50 -22.12
N ALA A 105 25.59 -36.57 -22.49
CA ALA A 105 26.68 -36.82 -23.43
C ALA A 105 27.65 -37.86 -22.88
N LEU A 106 28.06 -37.69 -21.62
CA LEU A 106 28.93 -38.64 -20.90
C LEU A 106 28.30 -40.04 -20.82
N ALA A 107 27.02 -40.13 -20.46
CA ALA A 107 26.31 -41.41 -20.36
C ALA A 107 26.19 -42.12 -21.72
N SER A 108 26.15 -41.37 -22.81
CA SER A 108 26.02 -41.90 -24.17
C SER A 108 27.38 -42.18 -24.84
N GLY A 109 28.51 -41.95 -24.14
CA GLY A 109 29.85 -42.03 -24.72
C GLY A 109 30.13 -40.99 -25.81
N GLN A 110 29.32 -39.93 -25.88
CA GLN A 110 29.49 -38.84 -26.82
C GLN A 110 30.48 -37.81 -26.27
N PRO A 111 31.23 -37.12 -27.13
CA PRO A 111 32.09 -36.01 -26.67
C PRO A 111 31.24 -34.91 -26.05
N VAL A 112 31.67 -34.39 -24.91
CA VAL A 112 30.98 -33.28 -24.24
C VAL A 112 31.12 -32.01 -25.09
N PRO A 113 30.02 -31.34 -25.45
CA PRO A 113 30.10 -30.10 -26.21
C PRO A 113 30.87 -29.00 -25.44
N PRO A 114 31.95 -28.43 -26.00
CA PRO A 114 32.78 -27.44 -25.30
C PRO A 114 32.03 -26.19 -24.83
N PHE A 115 31.00 -25.78 -25.58
CA PHE A 115 30.19 -24.60 -25.23
C PHE A 115 29.38 -24.79 -23.94
N LEU A 116 29.06 -26.03 -23.55
CA LEU A 116 28.36 -26.31 -22.29
C LEU A 116 29.29 -26.16 -21.10
N ILE A 117 30.54 -26.61 -21.23
CA ILE A 117 31.58 -26.42 -20.22
C ILE A 117 31.84 -24.93 -20.03
N ALA A 118 32.09 -24.21 -21.13
CA ALA A 118 32.31 -22.77 -21.09
C ALA A 118 31.14 -22.00 -20.47
N LYS A 119 29.90 -22.47 -20.69
CA LYS A 119 28.71 -21.88 -20.08
C LYS A 119 28.64 -22.13 -18.57
N LEU A 120 28.98 -23.33 -18.09
CA LEU A 120 29.05 -23.61 -16.66
C LEU A 120 30.18 -22.83 -15.97
N ASP A 121 31.35 -22.73 -16.60
CA ASP A 121 32.47 -21.94 -16.08
C ASP A 121 32.11 -20.45 -15.93
N ALA A 122 31.38 -19.90 -16.92
CA ALA A 122 30.90 -18.53 -16.86
C ALA A 122 29.90 -18.31 -15.71
N LEU A 123 28.97 -19.25 -15.51
CA LEU A 123 28.00 -19.19 -14.41
C LEU A 123 28.69 -19.32 -13.03
N GLU A 124 29.69 -20.18 -12.90
CA GLU A 124 30.44 -20.30 -11.64
C GLU A 124 31.23 -19.02 -11.35
N THR A 125 31.83 -18.41 -12.37
CA THR A 125 32.53 -17.12 -12.23
C THR A 125 31.58 -16.02 -11.72
N GLU A 126 30.36 -15.96 -12.28
CA GLU A 126 29.30 -15.04 -11.84
C GLU A 126 28.90 -15.31 -10.37
N ALA A 127 28.68 -16.58 -10.00
CA ALA A 127 28.32 -16.97 -8.65
C ALA A 127 29.41 -16.67 -7.61
N VAL A 128 30.69 -16.89 -7.95
CA VAL A 128 31.82 -16.58 -7.07
C VAL A 128 31.90 -15.08 -6.78
N ALA A 129 31.68 -14.23 -7.79
CA ALA A 129 31.65 -12.78 -7.60
C ALA A 129 30.54 -12.36 -6.64
N LEU A 130 29.32 -12.88 -6.83
CA LEU A 130 28.17 -12.60 -5.98
C LEU A 130 28.37 -13.08 -4.54
N ARG A 131 28.90 -14.29 -4.34
CA ARG A 131 29.23 -14.84 -3.00
C ARG A 131 30.29 -14.00 -2.29
N THR A 132 31.24 -13.43 -3.03
CA THR A 132 32.27 -12.54 -2.48
C THR A 132 31.65 -11.24 -2.01
N GLU A 133 30.77 -10.63 -2.83
CA GLU A 133 30.04 -9.43 -2.47
C GLU A 133 29.14 -9.65 -1.24
N PHE A 134 28.41 -10.76 -1.18
CA PHE A 134 27.58 -11.13 -0.04
C PHE A 134 28.37 -11.16 1.28
N ARG A 135 29.55 -11.78 1.27
CA ARG A 135 30.44 -11.83 2.44
C ARG A 135 30.94 -10.44 2.84
N ALA A 136 31.18 -9.55 1.87
CA ALA A 136 31.62 -8.19 2.15
C ALA A 136 30.51 -7.33 2.79
N LEU A 137 29.23 -7.59 2.46
CA LEU A 137 28.09 -6.87 3.03
C LEU A 137 27.71 -7.33 4.44
N LEU A 138 28.22 -8.48 4.89
CA LEU A 138 28.00 -9.03 6.23
C LEU A 138 29.13 -8.70 7.22
N ALA A 139 30.24 -8.14 6.76
CA ALA A 139 31.42 -7.79 7.57
C ALA A 139 31.30 -6.38 8.15
#